data_AF-A0A1M3BUA5-F1
#
_entry.id   AF-A0A1M3BUA5-F1
#
_cell.length_a   1.000
_cell.length_b   1.000
_cell.length_c   1.000
_cell.angle_alpha   90.00
_cell.angle_beta   90.00
_cell.angle_gamma   90.00
#
_symmetry.space_group_name_H-M   'P 1'
#
loop_
_entity.id
_entity.type
_entity.pdbx_description
1 polymer ?
#
loop_
_entity_poly.entity_id
_entity_poly.type
_entity_poly.pdbx_seq_one_letter_code
_entity_poly.pdbx_strand_id
1 'polypeptide(L)'
;MLRSLFNRRFLKAIAVLVVAFAIVVTSTPSASAAPITDFKPGRIIDDDIFYNKSSMSVSDIQNFLDTLIPNCDVWGTQKSGYGNLTNAQYAQQIKGWAGPPYVCINKYYENPTTHETSYEKGGGAFAGGISAAQIIYNAAQTYNINPQVLLVMLKKESAGPLTADNWPLKSQYNYSMGYACPDSGPNNSANCNSNYAGLYNQVTLSAWQLNYYKEHPNNYRYRIGLNNIQFSPDINCGTKQVYIENIATLSLYIYTPYTPNDASLATYPGTAPCGAYGNRNFYAYFKEWFSITSYNGKVIRSDAAGSGVYLIENGIKRAFNSVEAMYSHMYTWNNVITVSDSVVTTIPTGPTLGINIAAYTGKLIRSSATTSGVYLVDSTSKRPFDSAQAFNSYGYDWNKIVTVSGTVMADIPDGTPLGVNLSSYNGKVIRSDIAGSGVYLIENGIKRAFNSVDALYSHMYTWNNVSTVPDSVITSIPTGPDLGINIAAYTGKLIKGGSTGSGVYLVDSTSKRPFDSAQAFNSYGYDWNKIVTVSDIVMTGIPDGTLLGVR
;
A
#
# COMPACT_ATOMS: atom_id res chain seq x y z
N MET A 1 -83.69 -30.63 39.35
CA MET A 1 -82.30 -30.56 38.84
C MET A 1 -82.08 -29.13 38.31
N LEU A 2 -81.76 -28.10 39.10
CA LEU A 2 -80.60 -27.78 39.96
C LEU A 2 -79.35 -27.26 39.20
N ARG A 3 -79.28 -25.92 39.15
CA ARG A 3 -78.13 -25.01 39.36
C ARG A 3 -76.68 -25.52 39.20
N SER A 4 -76.01 -24.86 38.24
CA SER A 4 -74.87 -23.93 38.43
C SER A 4 -73.43 -24.36 38.10
N LEU A 5 -72.70 -23.33 37.63
CA LEU A 5 -71.27 -23.01 37.82
C LEU A 5 -70.24 -23.31 36.71
N PHE A 6 -69.55 -22.21 36.36
CA PHE A 6 -68.12 -22.03 36.06
C PHE A 6 -67.50 -22.38 34.68
N ASN A 7 -66.77 -21.36 34.20
CA ASN A 7 -65.48 -21.37 33.48
C ASN A 7 -65.36 -21.60 31.96
N ARG A 8 -65.00 -20.47 31.30
CA ARG A 8 -63.85 -20.21 30.41
C ARG A 8 -63.52 -21.15 29.23
N ARG A 9 -63.56 -20.48 28.06
CA ARG A 9 -62.74 -20.62 26.82
C ARG A 9 -63.10 -21.79 25.88
N PHE A 10 -63.50 -21.49 24.64
CA PHE A 10 -62.62 -21.43 23.45
C PHE A 10 -63.41 -21.20 22.13
N LEU A 11 -62.67 -20.71 21.12
CA LEU A 11 -62.81 -20.93 19.66
C LEU A 11 -63.72 -20.03 18.78
N LYS A 12 -63.03 -19.08 18.11
CA LYS A 12 -62.95 -18.77 16.66
C LYS A 12 -64.21 -18.90 15.76
N ALA A 13 -64.55 -17.81 15.04
CA ALA A 13 -64.39 -17.64 13.57
C ALA A 13 -65.12 -16.36 13.06
N ILE A 14 -64.41 -15.41 12.41
CA ILE A 14 -64.51 -14.98 10.98
C ILE A 14 -65.77 -14.11 10.68
N ALA A 15 -65.78 -12.93 10.03
CA ALA A 15 -64.82 -12.01 9.41
C ALA A 15 -65.56 -10.68 9.06
N VAL A 16 -64.83 -9.58 8.78
CA VAL A 16 -65.01 -8.56 7.70
C VAL A 16 -63.90 -7.49 7.92
N LEU A 17 -62.79 -7.39 7.16
CA LEU A 17 -62.53 -6.85 5.81
C LEU A 17 -62.37 -5.31 5.76
N VAL A 18 -61.10 -4.83 5.79
CA VAL A 18 -60.58 -3.68 5.01
C VAL A 18 -59.08 -3.93 4.78
N VAL A 19 -58.66 -4.19 3.54
CA VAL A 19 -57.24 -4.28 3.14
C VAL A 19 -56.93 -3.01 2.35
N ALA A 20 -56.05 -2.17 2.90
CA ALA A 20 -55.47 -1.04 2.18
C ALA A 20 -54.36 -1.55 1.26
N PHE A 21 -54.50 -1.27 -0.04
CA PHE A 21 -53.53 -1.61 -1.07
C PHE A 21 -52.40 -0.57 -1.03
N ALA A 22 -51.24 -0.93 -0.45
CA ALA A 22 -50.03 -0.13 -0.57
C ALA A 22 -49.43 -0.37 -1.96
N ILE A 23 -49.49 0.63 -2.83
CA ILE A 23 -48.75 0.66 -4.09
C ILE A 23 -47.27 0.82 -3.72
N VAL A 24 -46.54 -0.29 -3.70
CA VAL A 24 -45.08 -0.26 -3.69
C VAL A 24 -44.64 0.07 -5.11
N VAL A 25 -44.40 1.36 -5.36
CA VAL A 25 -43.64 1.81 -6.53
C VAL A 25 -42.23 1.28 -6.32
N THR A 26 -41.90 0.16 -6.94
CA THR A 26 -40.51 -0.27 -7.08
C THR A 26 -39.83 0.69 -8.05
N SER A 27 -39.25 1.76 -7.53
CA SER A 27 -38.24 2.51 -8.26
C SER A 27 -37.09 1.55 -8.53
N THR A 28 -36.88 1.17 -9.78
CA THR A 28 -35.60 0.60 -10.20
C THR A 28 -34.51 1.58 -9.76
N PRO A 29 -33.49 1.16 -9.00
CA PRO A 29 -32.39 2.05 -8.69
C PRO A 29 -31.77 2.47 -10.03
N SER A 30 -31.94 3.73 -10.40
CA SER A 30 -31.11 4.32 -11.44
C SER A 30 -29.67 4.21 -10.92
N ALA A 31 -28.81 3.53 -11.66
CA ALA A 31 -27.38 3.51 -11.36
C ALA A 31 -26.94 4.97 -11.18
N SER A 32 -26.53 5.35 -9.97
CA SER A 32 -26.01 6.69 -9.72
C SER A 32 -24.82 6.89 -10.65
N ALA A 33 -24.79 8.04 -11.34
CA ALA A 33 -23.59 8.41 -12.07
C ALA A 33 -22.40 8.41 -11.08
N ALA A 34 -21.37 7.62 -11.40
CA ALA A 34 -20.12 7.53 -10.69
C ALA A 34 -19.03 8.12 -11.59
N PRO A 35 -18.46 9.28 -11.24
CA PRO A 35 -17.36 9.88 -11.98
C PRO A 35 -16.21 8.90 -12.20
N ILE A 36 -15.65 8.90 -13.41
CA ILE A 36 -14.40 8.19 -13.69
C ILE A 36 -13.25 9.10 -13.30
N THR A 37 -12.72 8.92 -12.09
CA THR A 37 -11.69 9.79 -11.51
C THR A 37 -10.26 9.39 -11.85
N ASP A 38 -10.04 8.15 -12.30
CA ASP A 38 -8.71 7.58 -12.52
C ASP A 38 -8.37 7.34 -14.00
N PHE A 39 -9.17 7.90 -14.92
CA PHE A 39 -8.88 7.83 -16.36
C PHE A 39 -7.59 8.60 -16.70
N LYS A 40 -6.59 7.88 -17.21
CA LYS A 40 -5.33 8.47 -17.69
C LYS A 40 -5.34 8.54 -19.21
N PRO A 41 -5.52 9.72 -19.83
CA PRO A 41 -5.63 9.81 -21.28
C PRO A 41 -4.36 9.36 -22.01
N GLY A 42 -3.18 9.45 -21.39
CA GLY A 42 -1.90 9.02 -21.95
C GLY A 42 -1.61 7.52 -21.83
N ARG A 43 -2.36 6.81 -20.98
CA ARG A 43 -2.15 5.39 -20.66
C ARG A 43 -3.47 4.74 -20.25
N ILE A 44 -4.32 4.50 -21.23
CA ILE A 44 -5.67 3.94 -21.04
C ILE A 44 -5.58 2.48 -20.58
N ILE A 45 -4.65 1.72 -21.16
CA ILE A 45 -4.41 0.31 -20.87
C ILE A 45 -2.97 -0.05 -21.23
N ASP A 46 -2.34 -0.95 -20.45
CA ASP A 46 -0.96 -1.42 -20.67
C ASP A 46 -0.83 -2.37 -21.86
N ASP A 47 0.30 -2.30 -22.57
CA ASP A 47 0.59 -3.15 -23.74
C ASP A 47 0.56 -4.64 -23.38
N ASP A 48 1.13 -5.01 -22.21
CA ASP A 48 1.13 -6.39 -21.70
C ASP A 48 -0.26 -6.92 -21.39
N ILE A 49 -1.26 -6.04 -21.23
CA ILE A 49 -2.66 -6.44 -21.07
C ILE A 49 -3.33 -6.45 -22.43
N PHE A 50 -3.16 -5.40 -23.24
CA PHE A 50 -3.87 -5.25 -24.51
C PHE A 50 -3.52 -6.32 -25.54
N TYR A 51 -2.25 -6.75 -25.56
CA TYR A 51 -1.73 -7.72 -26.52
C TYR A 51 -1.56 -9.14 -25.93
N ASN A 52 -2.11 -9.39 -24.73
CA ASN A 52 -2.09 -10.73 -24.12
C ASN A 52 -3.17 -11.63 -24.72
N LYS A 53 -2.85 -12.29 -25.84
CA LYS A 53 -3.75 -13.26 -26.49
C LYS A 53 -4.15 -14.46 -25.62
N SER A 54 -3.42 -14.75 -24.56
CA SER A 54 -3.65 -15.91 -23.70
C SER A 54 -4.59 -15.62 -22.52
N SER A 55 -5.20 -14.44 -22.44
CA SER A 55 -6.02 -14.03 -21.29
C SER A 55 -7.34 -14.80 -21.12
N MET A 56 -7.84 -15.43 -22.19
CA MET A 56 -9.07 -16.23 -22.17
C MET A 56 -8.98 -17.40 -23.16
N SER A 57 -9.39 -18.59 -22.72
CA SER A 57 -9.68 -19.72 -23.60
C SER A 57 -11.02 -19.55 -24.32
N VAL A 58 -11.31 -20.39 -25.32
CA VAL A 58 -12.65 -20.44 -25.98
C VAL A 58 -13.75 -20.65 -24.94
N SER A 59 -13.52 -21.53 -23.95
CA SER A 59 -14.45 -21.82 -22.87
C SER A 59 -14.70 -20.59 -21.99
N ASP A 60 -13.64 -19.86 -21.63
CA ASP A 60 -13.76 -18.65 -20.81
C ASP A 60 -14.57 -17.56 -21.55
N ILE A 61 -14.34 -17.39 -22.85
CA ILE A 61 -15.09 -16.44 -23.68
C ILE A 61 -16.56 -16.86 -23.74
N GLN A 62 -16.85 -18.14 -23.99
CA GLN A 62 -18.21 -18.65 -24.05
C GLN A 62 -18.95 -18.46 -22.70
N ASN A 63 -18.33 -18.85 -21.59
CA ASN A 63 -18.89 -18.68 -20.24
C ASN A 63 -19.15 -17.21 -19.90
N PHE A 64 -18.25 -16.31 -20.33
CA PHE A 64 -18.41 -14.88 -20.15
C PHE A 64 -19.63 -14.35 -20.92
N LEU A 65 -19.76 -14.72 -22.21
CA LEU A 65 -20.92 -14.35 -23.03
C LEU A 65 -22.23 -14.93 -22.46
N ASP A 66 -22.22 -16.16 -21.95
CA ASP A 66 -23.39 -16.78 -21.29
C ASP A 66 -23.77 -16.05 -19.98
N THR A 67 -22.79 -15.51 -19.24
CA THR A 67 -23.04 -14.69 -18.03
C THR A 67 -23.68 -13.36 -18.39
N LEU A 68 -23.27 -12.75 -19.50
CA LEU A 68 -23.84 -11.50 -19.98
C LEU A 68 -25.28 -11.67 -20.48
N ILE A 69 -25.58 -12.81 -21.13
CA ILE A 69 -26.90 -13.09 -21.71
C ILE A 69 -27.41 -14.45 -21.21
N PRO A 70 -27.89 -14.51 -19.95
CA PRO A 70 -28.35 -15.76 -19.36
C PRO A 70 -29.63 -16.30 -20.03
N ASN A 71 -30.43 -15.42 -20.64
CA ASN A 71 -31.69 -15.78 -21.29
C ASN A 71 -31.75 -15.19 -22.70
N CYS A 72 -31.52 -16.00 -23.73
CA CYS A 72 -31.70 -15.60 -25.12
C CYS A 72 -33.12 -15.93 -25.62
N ASP A 73 -33.88 -14.93 -26.05
CA ASP A 73 -35.23 -15.08 -26.59
C ASP A 73 -35.21 -15.39 -28.09
N VAL A 74 -34.62 -16.54 -28.44
CA VAL A 74 -34.42 -16.96 -29.84
C VAL A 74 -35.71 -16.92 -30.66
N TRP A 75 -36.84 -17.24 -30.05
CA TRP A 75 -38.12 -17.32 -30.76
C TRP A 75 -38.99 -16.07 -30.58
N GLY A 76 -38.49 -15.03 -29.92
CA GLY A 76 -39.21 -13.78 -29.71
C GLY A 76 -40.51 -13.96 -28.94
N THR A 77 -40.52 -14.86 -27.96
CA THR A 77 -41.71 -15.25 -27.17
C THR A 77 -41.89 -14.41 -25.92
N GLN A 78 -40.83 -13.72 -25.48
CA GLN A 78 -40.92 -12.84 -24.31
C GLN A 78 -41.67 -11.55 -24.67
N LYS A 79 -42.18 -10.87 -23.64
CA LYS A 79 -42.93 -9.61 -23.82
C LYS A 79 -41.99 -8.51 -24.33
N SER A 80 -42.44 -7.78 -25.35
CA SER A 80 -41.69 -6.67 -25.96
C SER A 80 -41.64 -5.38 -25.11
N GLY A 81 -42.44 -5.31 -24.05
CA GLY A 81 -42.67 -4.07 -23.30
C GLY A 81 -43.59 -3.07 -24.00
N TYR A 82 -44.02 -3.35 -25.25
CA TYR A 82 -44.95 -2.53 -26.02
C TYR A 82 -46.29 -3.23 -26.18
N GLY A 83 -47.23 -2.89 -25.30
CA GLY A 83 -48.55 -3.52 -25.25
C GLY A 83 -48.48 -5.01 -24.86
N ASN A 84 -49.43 -5.80 -25.33
CA ASN A 84 -49.52 -7.25 -25.07
C ASN A 84 -48.85 -8.11 -26.16
N LEU A 85 -47.83 -7.56 -26.84
CA LEU A 85 -47.13 -8.24 -27.93
C LEU A 85 -45.85 -8.92 -27.43
N THR A 86 -45.56 -10.11 -27.97
CA THR A 86 -44.22 -10.70 -27.85
C THR A 86 -43.19 -9.95 -28.69
N ASN A 87 -41.90 -10.16 -28.46
CA ASN A 87 -40.81 -9.60 -29.26
C ASN A 87 -40.99 -9.87 -30.76
N ALA A 88 -41.32 -11.11 -31.14
CA ALA A 88 -41.59 -11.49 -32.53
C ALA A 88 -42.80 -10.74 -33.11
N GLN A 89 -43.90 -10.68 -32.36
CA GLN A 89 -45.11 -9.97 -32.80
C GLN A 89 -44.84 -8.47 -32.97
N TYR A 90 -44.13 -7.85 -32.02
CA TYR A 90 -43.75 -6.44 -32.11
C TYR A 90 -42.85 -6.18 -33.32
N ALA A 91 -41.80 -6.98 -33.50
CA ALA A 91 -40.89 -6.87 -34.65
C ALA A 91 -41.65 -6.92 -35.97
N GLN A 92 -42.51 -7.91 -36.16
CA GLN A 92 -43.20 -8.14 -37.44
C GLN A 92 -44.38 -7.18 -37.65
N GLN A 93 -45.24 -7.00 -36.65
CA GLN A 93 -46.50 -6.27 -36.79
C GLN A 93 -46.36 -4.76 -36.64
N ILE A 94 -45.40 -4.30 -35.82
CA ILE A 94 -45.23 -2.87 -35.52
C ILE A 94 -44.03 -2.28 -36.27
N LYS A 95 -42.93 -3.02 -36.33
CA LYS A 95 -41.67 -2.51 -36.91
C LYS A 95 -41.43 -2.94 -38.35
N GLY A 96 -42.11 -3.98 -38.83
CA GLY A 96 -41.84 -4.59 -40.14
C GLY A 96 -40.44 -5.22 -40.22
N TRP A 97 -39.85 -5.58 -39.07
CA TRP A 97 -38.57 -6.26 -38.98
C TRP A 97 -38.70 -7.75 -39.25
N ALA A 98 -37.55 -8.41 -39.47
CA ALA A 98 -37.49 -9.86 -39.64
C ALA A 98 -38.06 -10.59 -38.40
N GLY A 99 -38.74 -11.71 -38.66
CA GLY A 99 -39.18 -12.63 -37.62
C GLY A 99 -38.03 -13.44 -37.01
N PRO A 100 -38.32 -14.29 -36.02
CA PRO A 100 -37.32 -15.17 -35.43
C PRO A 100 -36.73 -16.15 -36.46
N PRO A 101 -35.52 -16.69 -36.23
CA PRO A 101 -34.80 -16.65 -34.96
C PRO A 101 -34.07 -15.34 -34.66
N TYR A 102 -34.07 -14.90 -33.39
CA TYR A 102 -33.29 -13.78 -32.85
C TYR A 102 -32.07 -14.31 -32.08
N VAL A 103 -30.93 -14.45 -32.75
CA VAL A 103 -29.79 -15.21 -32.21
C VAL A 103 -28.85 -14.30 -31.41
N CYS A 104 -28.80 -14.47 -30.09
CA CYS A 104 -27.89 -13.74 -29.22
C CYS A 104 -26.43 -14.17 -29.40
N ILE A 105 -25.48 -13.31 -29.02
CA ILE A 105 -24.05 -13.52 -29.28
C ILE A 105 -23.53 -14.83 -28.67
N ASN A 106 -24.05 -15.25 -27.50
CA ASN A 106 -23.67 -16.50 -26.83
C ASN A 106 -24.23 -17.77 -27.51
N LYS A 107 -25.21 -17.62 -28.42
CA LYS A 107 -25.79 -18.69 -29.25
C LYS A 107 -25.45 -18.56 -30.73
N TYR A 108 -24.70 -17.54 -31.11
CA TYR A 108 -24.40 -17.21 -32.50
C TYR A 108 -23.29 -18.10 -33.07
N TYR A 109 -23.53 -18.64 -34.26
CA TYR A 109 -22.58 -19.36 -35.08
C TYR A 109 -22.55 -18.76 -36.48
N GLU A 110 -21.37 -18.75 -37.09
CA GLU A 110 -21.16 -18.30 -38.47
C GLU A 110 -20.14 -19.19 -39.17
N ASN A 111 -20.39 -19.49 -40.44
CA ASN A 111 -19.44 -20.19 -41.28
C ASN A 111 -18.47 -19.18 -41.91
N PRO A 112 -17.15 -19.24 -41.62
CA PRO A 112 -16.18 -18.28 -42.14
C PRO A 112 -16.06 -18.21 -43.67
N THR A 113 -16.47 -19.27 -44.37
CA THR A 113 -16.34 -19.40 -45.83
C THR A 113 -17.62 -19.02 -46.55
N THR A 114 -18.78 -19.48 -46.06
CA THR A 114 -20.07 -19.25 -46.74
C THR A 114 -20.81 -18.03 -46.20
N HIS A 115 -20.40 -17.48 -45.06
CA HIS A 115 -21.08 -16.41 -44.31
C HIS A 115 -22.53 -16.73 -43.92
N GLU A 116 -22.93 -18.01 -43.99
CA GLU A 116 -24.18 -18.47 -43.40
C GLU A 116 -24.09 -18.37 -41.88
N THR A 117 -25.19 -17.97 -41.25
CA THR A 117 -25.25 -17.74 -39.80
C THR A 117 -26.34 -18.60 -39.16
N SER A 118 -26.37 -18.62 -37.83
CA SER A 118 -27.48 -19.22 -37.08
C SER A 118 -28.86 -18.67 -37.49
N TYR A 119 -28.96 -17.47 -38.05
CA TYR A 119 -30.23 -16.93 -38.52
C TYR A 119 -30.82 -17.75 -39.67
N GLU A 120 -29.98 -18.16 -40.64
CA GLU A 120 -30.40 -19.02 -41.75
C GLU A 120 -30.50 -20.50 -41.34
N LYS A 121 -29.87 -20.88 -40.23
CA LYS A 121 -29.63 -22.28 -39.83
C LYS A 121 -30.38 -22.71 -38.57
N GLY A 122 -31.49 -22.02 -38.24
CA GLY A 122 -32.43 -22.49 -37.20
C GLY A 122 -32.13 -22.04 -35.77
N GLY A 123 -31.36 -20.96 -35.59
CA GLY A 123 -31.24 -20.25 -34.31
C GLY A 123 -30.17 -20.77 -33.36
N GLY A 124 -29.26 -21.63 -33.81
CA GLY A 124 -28.19 -22.19 -32.98
C GLY A 124 -27.00 -22.73 -33.77
N ALA A 125 -26.32 -23.72 -33.21
CA ALA A 125 -25.18 -24.37 -33.85
C ALA A 125 -25.60 -25.14 -35.11
N PHE A 126 -24.74 -25.13 -36.13
CA PHE A 126 -24.95 -25.85 -37.38
C PHE A 126 -23.61 -26.32 -37.97
N ALA A 127 -23.67 -27.30 -38.87
CA ALA A 127 -22.47 -27.88 -39.48
C ALA A 127 -21.67 -26.83 -40.27
N GLY A 128 -20.37 -26.73 -39.98
CA GLY A 128 -19.47 -25.74 -40.58
C GLY A 128 -19.52 -24.34 -39.96
N GLY A 129 -20.48 -24.08 -39.05
CA GLY A 129 -20.52 -22.85 -38.26
C GLY A 129 -19.60 -22.95 -37.04
N ILE A 130 -18.85 -21.88 -36.75
CA ILE A 130 -18.09 -21.72 -35.50
C ILE A 130 -18.77 -20.69 -34.60
N SER A 131 -18.71 -20.90 -33.29
CA SER A 131 -19.37 -20.01 -32.32
C SER A 131 -18.71 -18.64 -32.28
N ALA A 132 -19.44 -17.61 -31.84
CA ALA A 132 -18.88 -16.28 -31.58
C ALA A 132 -17.64 -16.34 -30.67
N ALA A 133 -17.66 -17.20 -29.64
CA ALA A 133 -16.51 -17.42 -28.76
C ALA A 133 -15.27 -17.93 -29.52
N GLN A 134 -15.47 -18.88 -30.44
CA GLN A 134 -14.38 -19.39 -31.28
C GLN A 134 -13.87 -18.34 -32.27
N ILE A 135 -14.77 -17.51 -32.84
CA ILE A 135 -14.40 -16.40 -33.73
C ILE A 135 -13.48 -15.41 -32.99
N ILE A 136 -13.90 -14.97 -31.80
CA ILE A 136 -13.13 -14.03 -30.96
C ILE A 136 -11.77 -14.65 -30.59
N TYR A 137 -11.75 -15.90 -30.16
CA TYR A 137 -10.52 -16.61 -29.83
C TYR A 137 -9.56 -16.70 -31.03
N ASN A 138 -10.07 -17.10 -32.21
CA ASN A 138 -9.25 -17.24 -33.41
C ASN A 138 -8.64 -15.90 -33.83
N ALA A 139 -9.42 -14.82 -33.82
CA ALA A 139 -8.93 -13.48 -34.13
C ALA A 139 -7.85 -13.03 -33.12
N ALA A 140 -8.09 -13.24 -31.83
CA ALA A 140 -7.14 -12.96 -30.76
C ALA A 140 -5.81 -13.71 -30.95
N GLN A 141 -5.87 -15.02 -31.21
CA GLN A 141 -4.67 -15.83 -31.40
C GLN A 141 -3.89 -15.43 -32.66
N THR A 142 -4.59 -15.15 -33.75
CA THR A 142 -3.99 -14.80 -35.05
C THR A 142 -3.28 -13.45 -34.99
N TYR A 143 -3.88 -12.46 -34.33
CA TYR A 143 -3.39 -11.08 -34.35
C TYR A 143 -2.81 -10.62 -33.01
N ASN A 144 -2.52 -11.54 -32.09
CA ASN A 144 -1.91 -11.24 -30.79
C ASN A 144 -2.67 -10.15 -29.99
N ILE A 145 -4.00 -10.21 -30.00
CA ILE A 145 -4.88 -9.29 -29.26
C ILE A 145 -5.48 -10.03 -28.07
N ASN A 146 -5.59 -9.36 -26.92
CA ASN A 146 -6.31 -9.91 -25.77
C ASN A 146 -7.82 -10.10 -26.10
N PRO A 147 -8.38 -11.32 -25.97
CA PRO A 147 -9.82 -11.57 -26.14
C PRO A 147 -10.75 -10.61 -25.37
N GLN A 148 -10.35 -10.19 -24.16
CA GLN A 148 -11.07 -9.21 -23.34
C GLN A 148 -11.18 -7.85 -24.02
N VAL A 149 -10.13 -7.43 -24.74
CA VAL A 149 -10.14 -6.20 -25.55
C VAL A 149 -11.18 -6.32 -26.67
N LEU A 150 -11.21 -7.46 -27.37
CA LEU A 150 -12.19 -7.69 -28.45
C LEU A 150 -13.63 -7.69 -27.92
N LEU A 151 -13.88 -8.27 -26.75
CA LEU A 151 -15.18 -8.24 -26.08
C LEU A 151 -15.60 -6.82 -25.69
N VAL A 152 -14.68 -6.02 -25.14
CA VAL A 152 -14.97 -4.61 -24.79
C VAL A 152 -15.21 -3.76 -26.03
N MET A 153 -14.43 -3.99 -27.10
CA MET A 153 -14.65 -3.34 -28.39
C MET A 153 -16.03 -3.71 -28.95
N LEU A 154 -16.44 -4.98 -28.87
CA LEU A 154 -17.79 -5.41 -29.29
C LEU A 154 -18.89 -4.66 -28.52
N LYS A 155 -18.77 -4.51 -27.20
CA LYS A 155 -19.74 -3.71 -26.40
C LYS A 155 -19.73 -2.24 -26.77
N LYS A 156 -18.55 -1.68 -27.01
CA LYS A 156 -18.36 -0.26 -27.31
C LYS A 156 -18.89 0.13 -28.69
N GLU A 157 -18.69 -0.73 -29.68
CA GLU A 157 -18.92 -0.41 -31.10
C GLU A 157 -20.25 -0.94 -31.64
N SER A 158 -20.83 -1.99 -31.05
CA SER A 158 -22.08 -2.57 -31.56
C SER A 158 -23.30 -1.69 -31.27
N ALA A 159 -24.17 -1.54 -32.28
CA ALA A 159 -25.44 -0.84 -32.15
C ALA A 159 -26.43 -1.69 -31.32
N GLY A 160 -26.95 -1.14 -30.21
CA GLY A 160 -27.81 -1.88 -29.28
C GLY A 160 -27.04 -3.09 -28.73
N PRO A 161 -26.16 -2.88 -27.73
CA PRO A 161 -24.94 -3.66 -27.58
C PRO A 161 -25.22 -5.16 -27.61
N LEU A 162 -24.60 -5.87 -28.56
CA LEU A 162 -24.78 -7.32 -28.75
C LEU A 162 -24.44 -8.13 -27.50
N THR A 163 -23.70 -7.52 -26.57
CA THR A 163 -23.32 -8.08 -25.27
C THR A 163 -24.41 -7.94 -24.19
N ALA A 164 -25.56 -7.35 -24.51
CA ALA A 164 -26.69 -7.18 -23.58
C ALA A 164 -28.06 -7.40 -24.24
N ASP A 165 -28.12 -7.43 -25.58
CA ASP A 165 -29.35 -7.68 -26.32
C ASP A 165 -29.72 -9.17 -26.32
N ASN A 166 -30.90 -9.49 -25.77
CA ASN A 166 -31.39 -10.85 -25.66
C ASN A 166 -32.33 -11.28 -26.80
N TRP A 167 -32.55 -10.44 -27.81
CA TRP A 167 -33.31 -10.76 -29.01
C TRP A 167 -32.81 -9.97 -30.24
N PRO A 168 -31.49 -10.00 -30.53
CA PRO A 168 -30.91 -9.13 -31.54
C PRO A 168 -31.37 -9.50 -32.96
N LEU A 169 -31.43 -8.48 -33.81
CA LEU A 169 -31.61 -8.61 -35.25
C LEU A 169 -30.28 -8.94 -35.94
N LYS A 170 -30.34 -9.68 -37.05
CA LYS A 170 -29.16 -10.02 -37.86
C LYS A 170 -28.34 -8.78 -38.25
N SER A 171 -29.00 -7.66 -38.52
CA SER A 171 -28.34 -6.40 -38.91
C SER A 171 -27.40 -5.83 -37.84
N GLN A 172 -27.59 -6.16 -36.56
CA GLN A 172 -26.69 -5.70 -35.48
C GLN A 172 -25.30 -6.35 -35.58
N TYR A 173 -25.18 -7.50 -36.25
CA TYR A 173 -23.92 -8.20 -36.48
C TYR A 173 -23.12 -7.68 -37.67
N ASN A 174 -23.73 -6.89 -38.57
CA ASN A 174 -23.06 -6.46 -39.79
C ASN A 174 -21.83 -5.61 -39.52
N TYR A 175 -21.92 -4.66 -38.59
CA TYR A 175 -20.85 -3.69 -38.31
C TYR A 175 -20.52 -3.64 -36.81
N SER A 176 -20.51 -4.82 -36.18
CA SER A 176 -20.47 -4.97 -34.72
C SER A 176 -19.22 -4.41 -34.04
N MET A 177 -18.16 -4.15 -34.81
CA MET A 177 -16.90 -3.60 -34.31
C MET A 177 -16.60 -2.21 -34.89
N GLY A 178 -17.45 -1.67 -35.77
CA GLY A 178 -17.19 -0.39 -36.45
C GLY A 178 -16.04 -0.42 -37.47
N TYR A 179 -15.54 -1.60 -37.85
CA TYR A 179 -14.46 -1.70 -38.83
C TYR A 179 -14.96 -1.33 -40.23
N ALA A 180 -14.18 -0.51 -40.93
CA ALA A 180 -14.50 0.04 -42.25
C ALA A 180 -15.82 0.84 -42.30
N CYS A 181 -16.11 1.55 -41.20
CA CYS A 181 -17.24 2.46 -41.06
C CYS A 181 -16.79 3.92 -40.84
N PRO A 182 -16.21 4.59 -41.85
CA PRO A 182 -15.87 6.00 -41.73
C PRO A 182 -17.12 6.88 -41.56
N ASP A 183 -17.00 7.97 -40.80
CA ASP A 183 -18.02 9.01 -40.62
C ASP A 183 -18.16 9.92 -41.87
N SER A 184 -18.27 9.31 -43.05
CA SER A 184 -18.32 9.97 -44.36
C SER A 184 -19.72 9.97 -44.98
N GLY A 185 -20.73 9.50 -44.24
CA GLY A 185 -22.13 9.52 -44.66
C GLY A 185 -22.78 10.90 -44.47
N PRO A 186 -24.02 11.09 -44.96
CA PRO A 186 -24.77 12.32 -44.77
C PRO A 186 -24.85 12.70 -43.29
N ASN A 187 -24.64 13.98 -42.96
CA ASN A 187 -24.58 14.50 -41.58
C ASN A 187 -23.50 13.85 -40.69
N ASN A 188 -22.36 13.45 -41.28
CA ASN A 188 -21.28 12.73 -40.58
C ASN A 188 -21.75 11.40 -39.97
N SER A 189 -22.70 10.74 -40.64
CA SER A 189 -23.12 9.38 -40.26
C SER A 189 -22.10 8.34 -40.73
N ALA A 190 -22.14 7.15 -40.11
CA ALA A 190 -21.28 6.04 -40.51
C ALA A 190 -21.64 5.53 -41.91
N ASN A 191 -20.64 5.47 -42.79
CA ASN A 191 -20.76 4.94 -44.15
C ASN A 191 -19.97 3.62 -44.26
N CYS A 192 -20.56 2.54 -43.76
CA CYS A 192 -19.91 1.24 -43.64
C CYS A 192 -19.82 0.49 -44.98
N ASN A 193 -18.66 -0.10 -45.25
CA ASN A 193 -18.47 -0.95 -46.43
C ASN A 193 -19.04 -2.36 -46.21
N SER A 194 -20.05 -2.72 -47.02
CA SER A 194 -20.78 -3.98 -46.92
C SER A 194 -19.92 -5.23 -47.17
N ASN A 195 -18.77 -5.11 -47.84
CA ASN A 195 -17.87 -6.24 -48.08
C ASN A 195 -17.24 -6.78 -46.79
N TYR A 196 -17.27 -6.00 -45.71
CA TYR A 196 -16.74 -6.39 -44.40
C TYR A 196 -17.85 -6.67 -43.39
N ALA A 197 -19.09 -6.85 -43.86
CA ALA A 197 -20.21 -7.17 -43.00
C ALA A 197 -20.09 -8.58 -42.41
N GLY A 198 -20.66 -8.76 -41.21
CA GLY A 198 -20.74 -10.04 -40.50
C GLY A 198 -19.77 -10.11 -39.32
N LEU A 199 -20.15 -10.87 -38.28
CA LEU A 199 -19.39 -10.93 -37.03
C LEU A 199 -17.97 -11.44 -37.27
N TYR A 200 -17.83 -12.49 -38.09
CA TYR A 200 -16.53 -13.07 -38.40
C TYR A 200 -15.58 -12.02 -38.98
N ASN A 201 -16.02 -11.30 -40.01
CA ASN A 201 -15.22 -10.25 -40.66
C ASN A 201 -14.92 -9.10 -39.72
N GLN A 202 -15.92 -8.59 -39.01
CA GLN A 202 -15.77 -7.45 -38.11
C GLN A 202 -14.78 -7.74 -36.99
N VAL A 203 -14.88 -8.89 -36.32
CA VAL A 203 -13.96 -9.27 -35.23
C VAL A 203 -12.55 -9.52 -35.76
N THR A 204 -12.42 -10.28 -36.85
CA THR A 204 -11.12 -10.64 -37.44
C THR A 204 -10.37 -9.42 -37.94
N LEU A 205 -11.04 -8.54 -38.69
CA LEU A 205 -10.40 -7.35 -39.27
C LEU A 205 -10.13 -6.26 -38.24
N SER A 206 -10.95 -6.13 -37.19
CA SER A 206 -10.65 -5.23 -36.08
C SER A 206 -9.42 -5.67 -35.30
N ALA A 207 -9.30 -6.98 -35.02
CA ALA A 207 -8.11 -7.54 -34.38
C ALA A 207 -6.85 -7.35 -35.24
N TRP A 208 -6.95 -7.63 -36.54
CA TRP A 208 -5.89 -7.33 -37.50
C TRP A 208 -5.49 -5.86 -37.46
N GLN A 209 -6.46 -4.95 -37.51
CA GLN A 209 -6.21 -3.52 -37.57
C GLN A 209 -5.52 -2.99 -36.31
N LEU A 210 -5.93 -3.47 -35.13
CA LEU A 210 -5.29 -3.13 -33.85
C LEU A 210 -3.84 -3.64 -33.76
N ASN A 211 -3.54 -4.82 -34.31
CA ASN A 211 -2.17 -5.31 -34.41
C ASN A 211 -1.37 -4.57 -35.48
N TYR A 212 -2.00 -4.21 -36.59
CA TYR A 212 -1.37 -3.40 -37.65
C TYR A 212 -0.92 -2.04 -37.11
N TYR A 213 -1.73 -1.39 -36.27
CA TYR A 213 -1.33 -0.15 -35.59
C TYR A 213 -0.10 -0.31 -34.71
N LYS A 214 0.02 -1.45 -34.00
CA LYS A 214 1.20 -1.77 -33.20
C LYS A 214 2.47 -1.90 -34.04
N GLU A 215 2.37 -2.53 -35.20
CA GLU A 215 3.48 -2.73 -36.12
C GLU A 215 3.82 -1.46 -36.91
N HIS A 216 2.86 -0.55 -37.07
CA HIS A 216 2.97 0.67 -37.86
C HIS A 216 2.57 1.93 -37.07
N PRO A 217 3.17 2.18 -35.88
CA PRO A 217 2.77 3.28 -35.00
C PRO A 217 3.01 4.67 -35.62
N ASN A 218 3.83 4.72 -36.68
CA ASN A 218 4.23 5.92 -37.37
C ASN A 218 3.47 6.20 -38.69
N ASN A 219 2.38 5.49 -38.98
CA ASN A 219 1.64 5.65 -40.25
C ASN A 219 0.33 6.47 -40.14
N TYR A 220 -0.14 6.78 -38.93
CA TYR A 220 -1.46 7.40 -38.70
C TYR A 220 -1.38 8.84 -38.15
N ARG A 221 -2.49 9.49 -37.81
CA ARG A 221 -2.47 10.88 -37.30
C ARG A 221 -1.71 11.04 -35.98
N TYR A 222 -1.88 10.10 -35.05
CA TYR A 222 -1.29 10.17 -33.70
C TYR A 222 0.00 9.36 -33.57
N ARG A 223 0.84 9.70 -32.60
CA ARG A 223 2.16 9.08 -32.33
C ARG A 223 2.37 8.84 -30.84
N ILE A 224 3.38 8.04 -30.46
CA ILE A 224 3.89 8.05 -29.07
C ILE A 224 4.44 9.45 -28.74
N GLY A 225 4.23 9.90 -27.50
CA GLY A 225 4.60 11.23 -27.04
C GLY A 225 3.44 12.24 -27.12
N LEU A 226 3.76 13.53 -27.21
CA LEU A 226 2.77 14.60 -27.08
C LEU A 226 1.90 14.76 -28.35
N ASN A 227 0.58 14.73 -28.17
CA ASN A 227 -0.42 14.92 -29.23
C ASN A 227 -1.50 15.92 -28.79
N ASN A 228 -2.07 16.66 -29.75
CA ASN A 228 -3.30 17.44 -29.55
C ASN A 228 -4.49 16.61 -30.04
N ILE A 229 -5.30 16.09 -29.11
CA ILE A 229 -6.42 15.20 -29.41
C ILE A 229 -7.74 15.94 -29.22
N GLN A 230 -8.65 15.86 -30.19
CA GLN A 230 -9.95 16.54 -30.15
C GLN A 230 -10.89 15.92 -29.11
N PHE A 231 -11.76 16.74 -28.53
CA PHE A 231 -12.84 16.28 -27.66
C PHE A 231 -14.07 15.77 -28.43
N SER A 232 -14.23 16.17 -29.69
CA SER A 232 -15.40 15.91 -30.53
C SER A 232 -15.02 16.00 -32.02
N PRO A 233 -15.78 15.37 -32.93
CA PRO A 233 -15.71 15.68 -34.36
C PRO A 233 -15.94 17.17 -34.67
N ASP A 234 -16.74 17.85 -33.84
CA ASP A 234 -16.88 19.32 -33.92
C ASP A 234 -15.60 20.01 -33.44
N ILE A 235 -14.92 20.69 -34.36
CA ILE A 235 -13.66 21.39 -34.09
C ILE A 235 -13.82 22.51 -33.04
N ASN A 236 -15.02 23.07 -32.88
CA ASN A 236 -15.28 24.13 -31.91
C ASN A 236 -15.23 23.64 -30.46
N CYS A 237 -15.29 22.32 -30.24
CA CYS A 237 -15.12 21.72 -28.93
C CYS A 237 -13.67 21.75 -28.42
N GLY A 238 -12.70 22.04 -29.29
CA GLY A 238 -11.29 22.15 -28.91
C GLY A 238 -10.56 20.80 -28.74
N THR A 239 -9.37 20.87 -28.15
CA THR A 239 -8.43 19.75 -27.99
C THR A 239 -7.83 19.67 -26.59
N LYS A 240 -7.36 18.49 -26.20
CA LYS A 240 -6.51 18.25 -25.04
C LYS A 240 -5.10 17.85 -25.47
N GLN A 241 -4.09 18.38 -24.79
CA GLN A 241 -2.74 17.83 -24.89
C GLN A 241 -2.66 16.50 -24.13
N VAL A 242 -2.26 15.45 -24.83
CA VAL A 242 -2.12 14.09 -24.29
C VAL A 242 -0.75 13.56 -24.65
N TYR A 243 0.04 13.22 -23.64
CA TYR A 243 1.28 12.47 -23.82
C TYR A 243 0.96 10.97 -23.86
N ILE A 244 0.95 10.37 -25.04
CA ILE A 244 0.66 8.94 -25.21
C ILE A 244 1.91 8.13 -24.83
N GLU A 245 1.79 7.29 -23.82
CA GLU A 245 2.90 6.58 -23.17
C GLU A 245 3.18 5.21 -23.81
N ASN A 246 2.19 4.57 -24.44
CA ASN A 246 2.31 3.20 -24.94
C ASN A 246 1.50 2.93 -26.22
N ILE A 247 1.75 1.77 -26.84
CA ILE A 247 1.24 1.42 -28.17
C ILE A 247 -0.24 1.04 -28.14
N ALA A 248 -0.72 0.42 -27.06
CA ALA A 248 -2.12 0.08 -26.87
C ALA A 248 -2.99 1.34 -26.80
N THR A 249 -2.57 2.35 -26.03
CA THR A 249 -3.27 3.64 -25.94
C THR A 249 -3.23 4.37 -27.28
N LEU A 250 -2.09 4.33 -27.98
CA LEU A 250 -1.98 4.86 -29.34
C LEU A 250 -3.00 4.20 -30.29
N SER A 251 -3.06 2.86 -30.28
CA SER A 251 -3.96 2.07 -31.12
C SER A 251 -5.43 2.42 -30.88
N LEU A 252 -5.82 2.64 -29.62
CA LEU A 252 -7.17 3.08 -29.25
C LEU A 252 -7.50 4.48 -29.78
N TYR A 253 -6.57 5.44 -29.72
CA TYR A 253 -6.79 6.75 -30.33
C TYR A 253 -6.78 6.73 -31.86
N ILE A 254 -6.04 5.82 -32.50
CA ILE A 254 -6.12 5.67 -33.95
C ILE A 254 -7.49 5.08 -34.32
N TYR A 255 -7.98 4.09 -33.56
CA TYR A 255 -9.29 3.47 -33.79
C TYR A 255 -10.46 4.43 -33.50
N THR A 256 -10.37 5.22 -32.43
CA THR A 256 -11.40 6.17 -32.01
C THR A 256 -10.75 7.52 -31.64
N PRO A 257 -10.69 8.47 -32.59
CA PRO A 257 -9.76 9.60 -32.53
C PRO A 257 -10.17 10.78 -31.64
N TYR A 258 -10.80 10.50 -30.50
CA TYR A 258 -11.26 11.52 -29.55
C TYR A 258 -10.93 11.16 -28.09
N THR A 259 -10.66 12.18 -27.28
CA THR A 259 -10.38 12.05 -25.85
C THR A 259 -11.53 12.64 -25.03
N PRO A 260 -11.94 12.05 -23.89
CA PRO A 260 -13.02 12.61 -23.08
C PRO A 260 -12.64 13.97 -22.48
N ASN A 261 -13.63 14.85 -22.36
CA ASN A 261 -13.52 16.08 -21.55
C ASN A 261 -13.90 15.79 -20.09
N ASP A 262 -13.57 16.70 -19.18
CA ASP A 262 -13.78 16.51 -17.74
C ASP A 262 -15.27 16.34 -17.39
N ALA A 263 -16.17 17.03 -18.10
CA ALA A 263 -17.62 16.88 -17.92
C ALA A 263 -18.08 15.45 -18.25
N SER A 264 -17.60 14.88 -19.36
CA SER A 264 -17.93 13.50 -19.76
C SER A 264 -17.35 12.45 -18.81
N LEU A 265 -16.24 12.73 -18.13
CA LEU A 265 -15.71 11.86 -17.08
C LEU A 265 -16.55 11.95 -15.80
N ALA A 266 -17.07 13.13 -15.47
CA ALA A 266 -17.90 13.36 -14.29
C ALA A 266 -19.30 12.73 -14.39
N THR A 267 -19.83 12.56 -15.60
CA THR A 267 -21.22 12.10 -15.83
C THR A 267 -21.29 10.65 -16.32
N TYR A 268 -20.50 9.72 -15.78
CA TYR A 268 -20.58 8.31 -16.19
C TYR A 268 -21.55 7.50 -15.32
N PRO A 269 -22.47 6.68 -15.86
CA PRO A 269 -22.83 6.61 -17.27
C PRO A 269 -23.67 7.84 -17.67
N GLY A 270 -23.44 8.38 -18.87
CA GLY A 270 -24.11 9.59 -19.33
C GLY A 270 -23.33 10.36 -20.38
N THR A 271 -23.93 11.47 -20.82
CA THR A 271 -23.43 12.34 -21.87
C THR A 271 -23.18 13.76 -21.34
N ALA A 272 -22.28 14.48 -22.00
CA ALA A 272 -21.97 15.88 -21.73
C ALA A 272 -21.73 16.62 -23.05
N PRO A 273 -22.01 17.94 -23.12
CA PRO A 273 -21.62 18.75 -24.27
C PRO A 273 -20.14 18.60 -24.60
N CYS A 274 -19.81 18.47 -25.88
CA CYS A 274 -18.44 18.24 -26.35
C CYS A 274 -17.74 17.01 -25.75
N GLY A 275 -18.48 16.05 -25.19
CA GLY A 275 -17.92 14.84 -24.60
C GLY A 275 -17.67 13.75 -25.62
N ALA A 276 -16.49 13.13 -25.60
CA ALA A 276 -16.21 11.88 -26.30
C ALA A 276 -16.36 10.67 -25.36
N TYR A 277 -16.98 9.62 -25.87
CA TYR A 277 -17.35 8.46 -25.05
C TYR A 277 -16.57 7.21 -25.38
N GLY A 278 -15.98 7.07 -26.57
CA GLY A 278 -15.39 5.80 -26.98
C GLY A 278 -14.25 5.34 -26.06
N ASN A 279 -13.16 6.11 -25.98
CA ASN A 279 -12.01 5.74 -25.11
C ASN A 279 -12.37 5.72 -23.62
N ARG A 280 -13.27 6.61 -23.19
CA ARG A 280 -13.85 6.61 -21.84
C ARG A 280 -14.59 5.30 -21.53
N ASN A 281 -15.48 4.89 -22.42
CA ASN A 281 -16.31 3.70 -22.28
C ASN A 281 -15.47 2.44 -22.41
N PHE A 282 -14.47 2.40 -23.31
CA PHE A 282 -13.51 1.30 -23.36
C PHE A 282 -12.87 1.08 -21.99
N TYR A 283 -12.31 2.15 -21.40
CA TYR A 283 -11.69 2.09 -20.08
C TYR A 283 -12.67 1.62 -19.00
N ALA A 284 -13.87 2.22 -18.97
CA ALA A 284 -14.87 1.90 -17.96
C ALA A 284 -15.36 0.45 -18.06
N TYR A 285 -15.67 -0.02 -19.28
CA TYR A 285 -16.12 -1.39 -19.51
C TYR A 285 -15.02 -2.41 -19.24
N PHE A 286 -13.77 -2.13 -19.62
CA PHE A 286 -12.66 -3.02 -19.32
C PHE A 286 -12.45 -3.15 -17.80
N LYS A 287 -12.52 -2.05 -17.06
CA LYS A 287 -12.47 -2.10 -15.59
C LYS A 287 -13.68 -2.81 -14.98
N GLU A 288 -14.88 -2.55 -15.47
CA GLU A 288 -16.12 -3.19 -15.01
C GLU A 288 -16.04 -4.71 -15.17
N TRP A 289 -15.52 -5.20 -16.29
CA TRP A 289 -15.51 -6.62 -16.60
C TRP A 289 -14.25 -7.36 -16.14
N PHE A 290 -13.09 -6.71 -16.15
CA PHE A 290 -11.78 -7.37 -15.98
C PHE A 290 -10.85 -6.68 -14.98
N SER A 291 -11.30 -5.60 -14.33
CA SER A 291 -10.66 -4.89 -13.19
C SER A 291 -9.30 -4.22 -13.40
N ILE A 292 -8.43 -4.72 -14.29
CA ILE A 292 -7.03 -4.29 -14.39
C ILE A 292 -6.75 -3.74 -15.79
N THR A 293 -6.46 -2.45 -15.89
CA THR A 293 -5.95 -1.82 -17.12
C THR A 293 -4.46 -1.50 -17.05
N SER A 294 -3.83 -1.60 -15.87
CA SER A 294 -2.39 -1.46 -15.70
C SER A 294 -1.89 -2.30 -14.53
N TYR A 295 -0.71 -2.91 -14.70
CA TYR A 295 -0.05 -3.62 -13.61
C TYR A 295 0.79 -2.68 -12.72
N ASN A 296 1.02 -1.43 -13.13
CA ASN A 296 1.84 -0.50 -12.37
C ASN A 296 1.28 -0.26 -10.95
N GLY A 297 2.13 -0.42 -9.93
CA GLY A 297 1.77 -0.37 -8.51
C GLY A 297 1.08 -1.64 -7.99
N LYS A 298 0.98 -2.70 -8.80
CA LYS A 298 0.40 -4.00 -8.41
C LYS A 298 1.50 -5.00 -8.10
N VAL A 299 1.15 -5.95 -7.23
CA VAL A 299 1.98 -7.12 -6.95
C VAL A 299 1.44 -8.28 -7.77
N ILE A 300 2.29 -8.92 -8.56
CA ILE A 300 1.92 -10.02 -9.44
C ILE A 300 2.77 -11.26 -9.17
N ARG A 301 2.24 -12.43 -9.55
CA ARG A 301 2.99 -13.69 -9.65
C ARG A 301 2.56 -14.44 -10.91
N SER A 302 3.46 -15.26 -11.44
CA SER A 302 3.13 -16.16 -12.56
C SER A 302 2.30 -17.36 -12.05
N ASP A 303 1.42 -17.87 -12.90
CA ASP A 303 0.69 -19.13 -12.70
C ASP A 303 1.60 -20.38 -12.84
N ALA A 304 2.81 -20.21 -13.37
CA ALA A 304 3.83 -21.26 -13.40
C ALA A 304 4.34 -21.62 -11.99
N ALA A 305 4.64 -22.90 -11.79
CA ALA A 305 5.19 -23.40 -10.53
C ALA A 305 6.58 -22.78 -10.26
N GLY A 306 6.85 -22.45 -9.00
CA GLY A 306 8.14 -21.90 -8.56
C GLY A 306 8.36 -20.41 -8.91
N SER A 307 7.33 -19.71 -9.39
CA SER A 307 7.43 -18.29 -9.70
C SER A 307 7.60 -17.42 -8.45
N GLY A 308 8.41 -16.36 -8.59
CA GLY A 308 8.56 -15.34 -7.56
C GLY A 308 7.35 -14.42 -7.47
N VAL A 309 7.36 -13.53 -6.47
CA VAL A 309 6.37 -12.45 -6.32
C VAL A 309 7.04 -11.14 -6.70
N TYR A 310 6.40 -10.35 -7.57
CA TYR A 310 6.97 -9.15 -8.15
C TYR A 310 6.10 -7.93 -7.89
N LEU A 311 6.71 -6.82 -7.48
CA LEU A 311 6.08 -5.51 -7.57
C LEU A 311 6.35 -4.93 -8.96
N ILE A 312 5.31 -4.43 -9.62
CA ILE A 312 5.46 -3.73 -10.90
C ILE A 312 5.51 -2.23 -10.65
N GLU A 313 6.59 -1.58 -11.05
CA GLU A 313 6.81 -0.14 -10.88
C GLU A 313 7.44 0.44 -12.13
N ASN A 314 6.89 1.53 -12.65
CA ASN A 314 7.41 2.27 -13.80
C ASN A 314 7.70 1.36 -15.02
N GLY A 315 6.87 0.33 -15.22
CA GLY A 315 7.02 -0.62 -16.32
C GLY A 315 8.09 -1.70 -16.13
N ILE A 316 8.71 -1.82 -14.95
CA ILE A 316 9.61 -2.92 -14.60
C ILE A 316 9.01 -3.83 -13.53
N LYS A 317 9.38 -5.11 -13.53
CA LYS A 317 9.07 -6.07 -12.47
C LYS A 317 10.24 -6.18 -11.49
N ARG A 318 9.98 -6.06 -10.20
CA ARG A 318 10.97 -6.14 -9.13
C ARG A 318 10.62 -7.29 -8.20
N ALA A 319 11.45 -8.32 -8.14
CA ALA A 319 11.17 -9.50 -7.32
C ALA A 319 11.38 -9.20 -5.84
N PHE A 320 10.43 -9.55 -4.98
CA PHE A 320 10.68 -9.64 -3.55
C PHE A 320 11.58 -10.84 -3.28
N ASN A 321 12.70 -10.64 -2.59
CA ASN A 321 13.63 -11.73 -2.27
C ASN A 321 13.10 -12.68 -1.18
N SER A 322 12.03 -12.28 -0.49
CA SER A 322 11.40 -13.01 0.61
C SER A 322 9.96 -12.53 0.84
N VAL A 323 9.18 -13.33 1.57
CA VAL A 323 7.82 -12.95 1.98
C VAL A 323 7.88 -11.80 3.00
N GLU A 324 8.89 -11.77 3.85
CA GLU A 324 9.14 -10.67 4.80
C GLU A 324 9.45 -9.36 4.09
N ALA A 325 10.19 -9.40 2.97
CA ALA A 325 10.38 -8.21 2.12
C ALA A 325 9.02 -7.70 1.63
N MET A 326 8.18 -8.57 1.06
CA MET A 326 6.84 -8.19 0.62
C MET A 326 6.02 -7.52 1.74
N TYR A 327 5.98 -8.12 2.93
CA TYR A 327 5.27 -7.55 4.09
C TYR A 327 5.87 -6.21 4.55
N SER A 328 7.20 -6.06 4.53
CA SER A 328 7.87 -4.80 4.90
C SER A 328 7.55 -3.65 3.94
N HIS A 329 7.18 -3.95 2.70
CA HIS A 329 6.66 -2.99 1.71
C HIS A 329 5.14 -2.80 1.78
N MET A 330 4.49 -3.25 2.87
CA MET A 330 3.04 -3.14 3.11
C MET A 330 2.14 -3.96 2.17
N TYR A 331 2.71 -4.93 1.45
CA TYR A 331 1.95 -5.84 0.61
C TYR A 331 1.70 -7.17 1.31
N THR A 332 0.51 -7.73 1.12
CA THR A 332 0.11 -9.04 1.63
C THR A 332 -0.27 -9.96 0.47
N TRP A 333 -0.50 -11.25 0.75
CA TRP A 333 -0.99 -12.18 -0.27
C TRP A 333 -2.32 -11.77 -0.90
N ASN A 334 -3.16 -11.01 -0.21
CA ASN A 334 -4.41 -10.46 -0.76
C ASN A 334 -4.17 -9.40 -1.85
N ASN A 335 -2.97 -8.82 -1.90
CA ASN A 335 -2.58 -7.88 -2.94
C ASN A 335 -1.99 -8.57 -4.18
N VAL A 336 -1.69 -9.88 -4.10
CA VAL A 336 -0.99 -10.62 -5.16
C VAL A 336 -1.99 -11.06 -6.23
N ILE A 337 -1.72 -10.67 -7.46
CA ILE A 337 -2.51 -11.01 -8.64
C ILE A 337 -1.79 -12.12 -9.41
N THR A 338 -2.44 -13.26 -9.60
CA THR A 338 -1.90 -14.31 -10.47
C THR A 338 -2.17 -13.95 -11.93
N VAL A 339 -1.12 -13.97 -12.75
CA VAL A 339 -1.18 -13.74 -14.20
C VAL A 339 -0.47 -14.87 -14.93
N SER A 340 -0.71 -14.99 -16.24
CA SER A 340 0.01 -15.98 -17.05
C SER A 340 1.51 -15.72 -17.07
N ASP A 341 2.31 -16.78 -17.18
CA ASP A 341 3.76 -16.65 -17.29
C ASP A 341 4.22 -15.74 -18.45
N SER A 342 3.46 -15.72 -19.54
CA SER A 342 3.68 -14.81 -20.67
C SER A 342 3.65 -13.34 -20.28
N VAL A 343 2.76 -12.92 -19.36
CA VAL A 343 2.68 -11.53 -18.89
C VAL A 343 3.90 -11.19 -18.05
N VAL A 344 4.32 -12.09 -17.15
CA VAL A 344 5.48 -11.84 -16.30
C VAL A 344 6.76 -11.74 -17.15
N THR A 345 6.89 -12.56 -18.18
CA THR A 345 8.10 -12.62 -19.02
C THR A 345 8.26 -11.42 -19.96
N THR A 346 7.17 -10.75 -20.38
CA THR A 346 7.25 -9.54 -21.23
C THR A 346 7.67 -8.29 -20.46
N ILE A 347 7.34 -8.20 -19.16
CA ILE A 347 7.70 -7.05 -18.34
C ILE A 347 9.23 -7.07 -18.04
N PRO A 348 9.99 -6.00 -18.37
CA PRO A 348 11.42 -5.93 -18.08
C PRO A 348 11.76 -6.12 -16.60
N THR A 349 12.85 -6.84 -16.30
CA THR A 349 13.28 -7.12 -14.92
C THR A 349 14.09 -5.96 -14.35
N GLY A 350 13.72 -5.48 -13.16
CA GLY A 350 14.48 -4.51 -12.38
C GLY A 350 15.15 -5.10 -11.14
N PRO A 351 15.79 -4.25 -10.30
CA PRO A 351 16.45 -4.69 -9.07
C PRO A 351 15.48 -5.36 -8.09
N THR A 352 15.97 -6.39 -7.40
CA THR A 352 15.22 -7.08 -6.34
C THR A 352 14.86 -6.14 -5.19
N LEU A 353 13.76 -6.45 -4.52
CA LEU A 353 13.27 -5.78 -3.33
C LEU A 353 13.62 -6.65 -2.12
N GLY A 354 14.60 -6.18 -1.34
CA GLY A 354 14.85 -6.69 0.00
C GLY A 354 13.96 -6.02 1.04
N ILE A 355 14.28 -6.25 2.32
CA ILE A 355 13.60 -5.63 3.46
C ILE A 355 13.56 -4.11 3.34
N ASN A 356 12.37 -3.53 3.48
CA ASN A 356 12.20 -2.10 3.72
C ASN A 356 12.61 -1.76 5.15
N ILE A 357 13.80 -1.18 5.31
CA ILE A 357 14.38 -0.82 6.63
C ILE A 357 13.43 0.09 7.43
N ALA A 358 12.68 0.97 6.75
CA ALA A 358 11.74 1.88 7.41
C ALA A 358 10.65 1.14 8.21
N ALA A 359 10.28 -0.07 7.82
CA ALA A 359 9.31 -0.90 8.56
C ALA A 359 9.89 -1.44 9.89
N TYR A 360 11.21 -1.37 10.06
CA TYR A 360 11.96 -1.85 11.22
C TYR A 360 12.64 -0.73 12.00
N THR A 361 12.80 0.49 11.45
CA THR A 361 13.43 1.61 12.15
C THR A 361 12.81 1.84 13.53
N GLY A 362 13.67 1.96 14.55
CA GLY A 362 13.32 2.09 15.96
C GLY A 362 13.00 0.77 16.68
N LYS A 363 12.90 -0.36 15.96
CA LYS A 363 12.66 -1.66 16.58
C LYS A 363 13.94 -2.26 17.13
N LEU A 364 13.77 -3.01 18.21
CA LEU A 364 14.78 -3.89 18.77
C LEU A 364 14.56 -5.26 18.14
N ILE A 365 15.56 -5.79 17.45
CA ILE A 365 15.46 -7.07 16.75
C ILE A 365 16.48 -8.07 17.28
N ARG A 366 16.15 -9.35 17.13
CA ARG A 366 17.04 -10.48 17.38
C ARG A 366 16.79 -11.59 16.36
N SER A 367 17.84 -12.30 15.98
CA SER A 367 17.75 -13.45 15.08
C SER A 367 16.90 -14.58 15.68
N SER A 368 16.11 -15.27 14.84
CA SER A 368 15.43 -16.51 15.22
C SER A 368 16.38 -17.70 15.32
N ALA A 369 17.54 -17.64 14.64
CA ALA A 369 18.53 -18.72 14.63
C ALA A 369 19.44 -18.72 15.87
N THR A 370 19.58 -17.56 16.53
CA THR A 370 20.45 -17.40 17.71
C THR A 370 19.75 -16.55 18.76
N THR A 371 19.81 -16.96 20.02
CA THR A 371 19.28 -16.15 21.13
C THR A 371 20.25 -15.05 21.59
N SER A 372 21.48 -15.07 21.07
CA SER A 372 22.55 -14.11 21.37
C SER A 372 22.50 -12.90 20.44
N GLY A 373 22.67 -11.71 21.02
CA GLY A 373 22.73 -10.43 20.31
C GLY A 373 21.36 -9.76 20.14
N VAL A 374 21.27 -8.51 20.57
CA VAL A 374 20.10 -7.62 20.32
C VAL A 374 20.60 -6.45 19.49
N TYR A 375 19.78 -6.01 18.54
CA TYR A 375 20.13 -4.93 17.62
C TYR A 375 19.06 -3.85 17.66
N LEU A 376 19.47 -2.59 17.65
CA LEU A 376 18.58 -1.47 17.35
C LEU A 376 18.64 -1.19 15.85
N VAL A 377 17.50 -1.14 15.17
CA VAL A 377 17.46 -0.74 13.76
C VAL A 377 17.30 0.77 13.67
N ASP A 378 18.23 1.46 13.01
CA ASP A 378 18.12 2.89 12.68
C ASP A 378 17.52 3.09 11.27
N SER A 379 17.71 4.27 10.66
CA SER A 379 17.18 4.56 9.32
C SER A 379 17.90 3.81 8.18
N THR A 380 19.06 3.22 8.46
CA THR A 380 19.98 2.69 7.45
C THR A 380 20.58 1.32 7.79
N SER A 381 20.62 0.95 9.06
CA SER A 381 21.38 -0.21 9.55
C SER A 381 20.79 -0.80 10.83
N LYS A 382 21.25 -2.00 11.19
CA LYS A 382 21.06 -2.62 12.50
C LYS A 382 22.33 -2.48 13.32
N ARG A 383 22.23 -1.90 14.51
CA ARG A 383 23.36 -1.64 15.42
C ARG A 383 23.32 -2.63 16.58
N PRO A 384 24.30 -3.54 16.72
CA PRO A 384 24.33 -4.49 17.83
C PRO A 384 24.61 -3.79 19.16
N PHE A 385 24.00 -4.24 20.25
CA PHE A 385 24.44 -3.86 21.59
C PHE A 385 25.59 -4.75 22.04
N ASP A 386 26.70 -4.16 22.50
CA ASP A 386 27.89 -4.90 22.93
C ASP A 386 27.64 -5.75 24.19
N SER A 387 26.62 -5.39 24.98
CA SER A 387 26.25 -6.09 26.20
C SER A 387 24.80 -5.80 26.64
N ALA A 388 24.28 -6.62 27.55
CA ALA A 388 22.99 -6.37 28.20
C ALA A 388 22.99 -5.04 28.98
N GLN A 389 24.14 -4.64 29.52
CA GLN A 389 24.32 -3.37 30.21
C GLN A 389 24.23 -2.20 29.24
N ALA A 390 24.83 -2.32 28.05
CA ALA A 390 24.67 -1.31 27.01
C ALA A 390 23.19 -1.13 26.68
N PHE A 391 22.47 -2.22 26.39
CA PHE A 391 21.01 -2.19 26.16
C PHE A 391 20.24 -1.47 27.28
N ASN A 392 20.50 -1.84 28.54
CA ASN A 392 19.84 -1.24 29.71
C ASN A 392 20.17 0.25 29.88
N SER A 393 21.40 0.66 29.55
CA SER A 393 21.85 2.06 29.70
C SER A 393 21.17 3.04 28.72
N TYR A 394 20.61 2.54 27.61
CA TYR A 394 19.76 3.34 26.72
C TYR A 394 18.28 3.34 27.14
N GLY A 395 17.91 2.59 28.19
CA GLY A 395 16.53 2.55 28.70
C GLY A 395 15.56 1.71 27.85
N TYR A 396 16.08 0.81 27.01
CA TYR A 396 15.26 -0.10 26.22
C TYR A 396 14.63 -1.20 27.07
N ASP A 397 13.48 -1.71 26.63
CA ASP A 397 12.73 -2.79 27.30
C ASP A 397 12.96 -4.12 26.58
N TRP A 398 13.43 -5.12 27.32
CA TRP A 398 13.68 -6.48 26.80
C TRP A 398 12.42 -7.14 26.22
N ASN A 399 11.23 -6.75 26.69
CA ASN A 399 9.96 -7.28 26.18
C ASN A 399 9.54 -6.69 24.82
N LYS A 400 10.24 -5.65 24.34
CA LYS A 400 10.00 -5.02 23.02
C LYS A 400 10.87 -5.61 21.91
N ILE A 401 11.69 -6.61 22.22
CA ILE A 401 12.54 -7.30 21.23
C ILE A 401 11.66 -8.15 20.32
N VAL A 402 11.77 -7.90 19.02
CA VAL A 402 11.11 -8.67 17.97
C VAL A 402 12.08 -9.71 17.43
N THR A 403 11.68 -10.98 17.48
CA THR A 403 12.45 -12.06 16.81
C THR A 403 12.18 -12.01 15.31
N VAL A 404 13.24 -11.98 14.50
CA VAL A 404 13.19 -11.89 13.02
C VAL A 404 13.99 -13.02 12.37
N SER A 405 13.66 -13.34 11.11
CA SER A 405 14.35 -14.41 10.37
C SER A 405 15.78 -14.03 9.98
N GLY A 406 16.59 -15.04 9.62
CA GLY A 406 17.95 -14.82 9.12
C GLY A 406 17.99 -13.94 7.86
N THR A 407 16.95 -14.00 7.03
CA THR A 407 16.80 -13.13 5.85
C THR A 407 16.68 -11.67 6.25
N VAL A 408 15.86 -11.35 7.25
CA VAL A 408 15.75 -9.97 7.77
C VAL A 408 17.09 -9.49 8.32
N MET A 409 17.80 -10.36 9.05
CA MET A 409 19.12 -10.04 9.59
C MET A 409 20.16 -9.80 8.50
N ALA A 410 20.09 -10.51 7.37
CA ALA A 410 21.03 -10.38 6.25
C ALA A 410 20.76 -9.14 5.39
N ASP A 411 19.49 -8.81 5.15
CA ASP A 411 19.09 -7.70 4.29
C ASP A 411 19.31 -6.32 4.92
N ILE A 412 19.20 -6.21 6.25
CA ILE A 412 19.47 -4.94 6.95
C ILE A 412 20.98 -4.81 7.20
N PRO A 413 21.67 -3.78 6.65
CA PRO A 413 23.12 -3.62 6.82
C PRO A 413 23.56 -3.52 8.28
N ASP A 414 24.77 -3.97 8.61
CA ASP A 414 25.36 -3.78 9.94
C ASP A 414 25.81 -2.33 10.14
N GLY A 415 25.47 -1.75 11.29
CA GLY A 415 25.93 -0.44 11.73
C GLY A 415 26.93 -0.55 12.88
N THR A 416 27.47 0.60 13.30
CA THR A 416 28.40 0.68 14.44
C THR A 416 27.75 0.12 15.71
N PRO A 417 28.43 -0.73 16.48
CA PRO A 417 27.89 -1.22 17.74
C PRO A 417 27.52 -0.12 18.73
N LEU A 418 26.62 -0.45 19.66
CA LEU A 418 26.15 0.37 20.75
C LEU A 418 26.78 -0.14 22.04
N GLY A 419 27.85 0.56 22.46
CA GLY A 419 28.44 0.43 23.78
C GLY A 419 27.60 1.10 24.86
N VAL A 420 28.08 1.11 26.10
CA VAL A 420 27.38 1.70 27.26
C VAL A 420 27.13 3.20 27.04
N ASN A 421 25.89 3.64 27.24
CA ASN A 421 25.52 5.05 27.19
C ASN A 421 26.04 5.79 28.43
N LEU A 422 27.25 6.36 28.32
CA LEU A 422 27.92 7.05 29.43
C LEU A 422 27.11 8.22 30.00
N SER A 423 26.32 8.90 29.16
CA SER A 423 25.45 10.00 29.58
C SER A 423 24.40 9.55 30.60
N SER A 424 23.98 8.28 30.57
CA SER A 424 23.03 7.71 31.54
C SER A 424 23.61 7.58 32.95
N TYR A 425 24.93 7.72 33.10
CA TYR A 425 25.63 7.66 34.38
C TYR A 425 25.97 9.05 34.94
N ASN A 426 25.79 10.13 34.18
CA ASN A 426 26.13 11.47 34.63
C ASN A 426 25.39 11.84 35.94
N GLY A 427 26.12 12.32 36.94
CA GLY A 427 25.65 12.62 38.29
C GLY A 427 25.53 11.42 39.24
N LYS A 428 25.80 10.19 38.77
CA LYS A 428 25.73 8.98 39.62
C LYS A 428 27.06 8.71 40.30
N VAL A 429 26.97 8.17 41.51
CA VAL A 429 28.13 7.59 42.21
C VAL A 429 28.12 6.08 41.99
N ILE A 430 29.19 5.57 41.40
CA ILE A 430 29.30 4.17 41.00
C ILE A 430 30.60 3.52 41.50
N ARG A 431 30.59 2.19 41.64
CA ARG A 431 31.77 1.37 41.90
C ARG A 431 31.77 0.13 41.01
N SER A 432 32.95 -0.45 40.79
CA SER A 432 33.05 -1.74 40.08
C SER A 432 32.50 -2.88 40.94
N ASP A 433 32.00 -3.92 40.29
CA ASP A 433 31.66 -5.21 40.88
C ASP A 433 32.90 -6.02 41.29
N ILE A 434 34.08 -5.61 40.83
CA ILE A 434 35.37 -6.12 41.31
C ILE A 434 35.63 -5.60 42.73
N ALA A 435 35.90 -6.53 43.65
CA ALA A 435 36.24 -6.23 45.03
C ALA A 435 37.51 -5.36 45.13
N GLY A 436 37.52 -4.40 46.07
CA GLY A 436 38.65 -3.47 46.25
C GLY A 436 38.67 -2.28 45.26
N SER A 437 37.71 -2.18 44.36
CA SER A 437 37.56 -1.03 43.47
C SER A 437 37.19 0.26 44.21
N GLY A 438 37.69 1.39 43.70
CA GLY A 438 37.35 2.74 44.17
C GLY A 438 35.89 3.11 43.89
N VAL A 439 35.43 4.18 44.55
CA VAL A 439 34.11 4.78 44.35
C VAL A 439 34.29 6.03 43.50
N TYR A 440 33.48 6.17 42.45
CA TYR A 440 33.61 7.24 41.46
C TYR A 440 32.33 8.05 41.34
N LEU A 441 32.44 9.38 41.27
CA LEU A 441 31.39 10.24 40.76
C LEU A 441 31.58 10.40 39.25
N ILE A 442 30.49 10.28 38.49
CA ILE A 442 30.50 10.51 37.05
C ILE A 442 29.99 11.91 36.77
N GLU A 443 30.80 12.75 36.13
CA GLU A 443 30.46 14.14 35.78
C GLU A 443 30.98 14.47 34.40
N ASN A 444 30.15 15.05 33.54
CA ASN A 444 30.55 15.54 32.21
C ASN A 444 31.32 14.50 31.37
N GLY A 445 30.93 13.22 31.48
CA GLY A 445 31.53 12.12 30.73
C GLY A 445 32.86 11.58 31.28
N ILE A 446 33.32 12.05 32.45
CA ILE A 446 34.51 11.52 33.15
C ILE A 446 34.12 10.86 34.48
N LYS A 447 34.96 9.92 34.94
CA LYS A 447 34.88 9.35 36.29
C LYS A 447 35.92 10.01 37.19
N ARG A 448 35.54 10.39 38.40
CA ARG A 448 36.41 11.04 39.39
C ARG A 448 36.39 10.22 40.67
N ALA A 449 37.53 9.71 41.11
CA ALA A 449 37.58 8.83 42.28
C ALA A 449 37.43 9.65 43.57
N PHE A 450 36.64 9.18 44.53
CA PHE A 450 36.74 9.65 45.90
C PHE A 450 37.96 9.01 46.54
N ASN A 451 38.95 9.82 46.93
CA ASN A 451 40.20 9.30 47.48
C ASN A 451 40.07 8.74 48.92
N SER A 452 38.91 8.94 49.55
CA SER A 452 38.60 8.49 50.90
C SER A 452 37.09 8.47 51.16
N VAL A 453 36.66 7.77 52.21
CA VAL A 453 35.25 7.81 52.65
C VAL A 453 34.84 9.20 53.16
N ASP A 454 35.79 9.95 53.74
CA ASP A 454 35.56 11.33 54.16
C ASP A 454 35.34 12.26 52.97
N ALA A 455 36.05 12.04 51.85
CA ALA A 455 35.78 12.76 50.62
C ALA A 455 34.34 12.50 50.13
N LEU A 456 33.91 11.24 50.06
CA LEU A 456 32.53 10.88 49.70
C LEU A 456 31.50 11.64 50.55
N TYR A 457 31.63 11.60 51.88
CA TYR A 457 30.72 12.28 52.79
C TYR A 457 30.79 13.82 52.68
N SER A 458 31.98 14.40 52.48
CA SER A 458 32.14 15.85 52.32
C SER A 458 31.49 16.38 51.03
N HIS A 459 31.34 15.54 50.01
CA HIS A 459 30.58 15.84 48.78
C HIS A 459 29.09 15.50 48.90
N MET A 460 28.57 15.30 50.12
CA MET A 460 27.15 14.99 50.41
C MET A 460 26.64 13.65 49.89
N TYR A 461 27.53 12.73 49.52
CA TYR A 461 27.17 11.36 49.15
C TYR A 461 27.37 10.42 50.33
N THR A 462 26.59 9.35 50.36
CA THR A 462 26.72 8.24 51.31
C THR A 462 26.83 6.92 50.55
N TRP A 463 27.11 5.82 51.25
CA TRP A 463 27.09 4.48 50.63
C TRP A 463 25.73 4.12 50.00
N ASN A 464 24.62 4.71 50.46
CA ASN A 464 23.31 4.52 49.83
C ASN A 464 23.20 5.15 48.43
N ASN A 465 24.08 6.10 48.09
CA ASN A 465 24.15 6.68 46.75
C ASN A 465 25.03 5.85 45.80
N VAL A 466 25.83 4.92 46.33
CA VAL A 466 26.80 4.14 45.54
C VAL A 466 26.11 2.97 44.87
N SER A 467 26.10 2.97 43.54
CA SER A 467 25.59 1.86 42.74
C SER A 467 26.74 0.99 42.21
N THR A 468 26.65 -0.33 42.38
CA THR A 468 27.61 -1.26 41.78
C THR A 468 27.30 -1.45 40.30
N VAL A 469 28.31 -1.35 39.45
CA VAL A 469 28.24 -1.58 38.00
C VAL A 469 29.34 -2.54 37.56
N PRO A 470 29.21 -3.23 36.42
CA PRO A 470 30.30 -4.05 35.90
C PRO A 470 31.55 -3.24 35.60
N ASP A 471 32.71 -3.87 35.75
CA ASP A 471 34.01 -3.24 35.49
C ASP A 471 34.14 -2.66 34.07
N SER A 472 33.48 -3.26 33.08
CA SER A 472 33.43 -2.75 31.70
C SER A 472 32.82 -1.34 31.59
N VAL A 473 31.87 -0.99 32.48
CA VAL A 473 31.33 0.38 32.56
C VAL A 473 32.41 1.32 33.09
N ILE A 474 33.09 0.94 34.18
CA ILE A 474 34.14 1.77 34.77
C ILE A 474 35.29 2.00 33.78
N THR A 475 35.72 0.98 33.05
CA THR A 475 36.84 1.07 32.09
C THR A 475 36.49 1.85 30.81
N SER A 476 35.21 1.93 30.44
CA SER A 476 34.76 2.73 29.29
C SER A 476 34.67 4.24 29.56
N ILE A 477 34.67 4.67 30.82
CA ILE A 477 34.60 6.08 31.20
C ILE A 477 36.02 6.65 31.39
N PRO A 478 36.40 7.73 30.67
CA PRO A 478 37.67 8.42 30.87
C PRO A 478 37.88 8.90 32.32
N THR A 479 39.10 8.76 32.83
CA THR A 479 39.46 9.19 34.20
C THR A 479 39.72 10.70 34.25
N GLY A 480 39.08 11.38 35.19
CA GLY A 480 39.37 12.77 35.54
C GLY A 480 40.07 12.91 36.90
N PRO A 481 40.31 14.15 37.37
CA PRO A 481 40.95 14.40 38.65
C PRO A 481 40.12 13.87 39.83
N ASP A 482 40.81 13.27 40.79
CA ASP A 482 40.20 12.75 42.01
C ASP A 482 39.47 13.83 42.82
N LEU A 483 38.43 13.40 43.51
CA LEU A 483 37.67 14.17 44.49
C LEU A 483 38.30 13.97 45.86
N GLY A 484 39.07 14.98 46.28
CA GLY A 484 39.52 15.13 47.67
C GLY A 484 38.42 15.70 48.58
N ILE A 485 38.81 16.12 49.78
CA ILE A 485 37.91 16.72 50.77
C ILE A 485 37.28 18.01 50.21
N ASN A 486 35.96 18.09 50.24
CA ASN A 486 35.23 19.32 49.92
C ASN A 486 35.36 20.31 51.09
N ILE A 487 36.28 21.27 50.97
CA ILE A 487 36.55 22.28 52.00
C ILE A 487 35.27 23.06 52.37
N ALA A 488 34.38 23.31 51.40
CA ALA A 488 33.13 24.04 51.64
C ALA A 488 32.21 23.33 52.64
N ALA A 489 32.28 22.00 52.76
CA ALA A 489 31.53 21.24 53.77
C ALA A 489 32.03 21.51 55.21
N TYR A 490 33.22 22.10 55.35
CA TYR A 490 33.86 22.41 56.63
C TYR A 490 34.04 23.91 56.87
N THR A 491 33.93 24.77 55.85
CA THR A 491 34.06 26.22 55.99
C THR A 491 33.17 26.77 57.11
N GLY A 492 33.77 27.59 57.98
CA GLY A 492 33.16 28.16 59.18
C GLY A 492 33.14 27.24 60.40
N LYS A 493 33.50 25.96 60.26
CA LYS A 493 33.58 25.02 61.39
C LYS A 493 34.92 25.17 62.12
N LEU A 494 34.86 24.91 63.42
CA LEU A 494 36.02 24.72 64.27
C LEU A 494 36.31 23.21 64.30
N ILE A 495 37.49 22.80 63.86
CA ILE A 495 37.85 21.38 63.74
C ILE A 495 39.09 21.04 64.57
N LYS A 496 39.18 19.77 64.99
CA LYS A 496 40.40 19.18 65.56
C LYS A 496 40.59 17.74 65.06
N GLY A 497 41.84 17.29 64.97
CA GLY A 497 42.18 15.91 64.61
C GLY A 497 41.84 14.91 65.71
N GLY A 498 41.58 13.66 65.33
CA GLY A 498 41.26 12.56 66.25
C GLY A 498 42.48 11.99 66.97
N SER A 499 43.66 11.98 66.33
CA SER A 499 44.85 11.26 66.82
C SER A 499 46.13 12.11 66.88
N THR A 500 46.18 13.29 66.26
CA THR A 500 47.38 14.15 66.20
C THR A 500 47.10 15.58 66.63
N GLY A 501 47.75 16.01 67.71
CA GLY A 501 47.95 17.43 68.08
C GLY A 501 46.71 18.20 68.55
N SER A 502 46.75 18.69 69.79
CA SER A 502 45.70 19.42 70.53
C SER A 502 45.25 20.78 69.93
N GLY A 503 45.60 21.06 68.67
CA GLY A 503 45.30 22.32 67.99
C GLY A 503 43.85 22.37 67.52
N VAL A 504 43.20 23.51 67.75
CA VAL A 504 41.90 23.82 67.16
C VAL A 504 42.15 24.66 65.91
N TYR A 505 41.38 24.41 64.86
CA TYR A 505 41.51 25.10 63.59
C TYR A 505 40.16 25.71 63.19
N LEU A 506 40.17 26.92 62.66
CA LEU A 506 39.03 27.48 61.94
C LEU A 506 39.19 27.19 60.45
N VAL A 507 38.20 26.58 59.81
CA VAL A 507 38.24 26.36 58.36
C VAL A 507 37.66 27.57 57.63
N ASP A 508 38.42 28.17 56.74
CA ASP A 508 37.94 29.22 55.81
C ASP A 508 37.53 28.63 54.46
N SER A 509 37.40 29.45 53.41
CA SER A 509 36.98 28.99 52.08
C SER A 509 38.01 28.10 51.38
N THR A 510 39.26 28.09 51.83
CA THR A 510 40.39 27.48 51.11
C THR A 510 41.35 26.68 52.00
N SER A 511 41.32 26.88 53.31
CA SER A 511 42.33 26.37 54.23
C SER A 511 41.81 26.18 55.65
N LYS A 512 42.55 25.45 56.48
CA LYS A 512 42.36 25.36 57.93
C LYS A 512 43.40 26.22 58.64
N ARG A 513 42.95 27.15 59.48
CA ARG A 513 43.80 28.12 60.17
C ARG A 513 43.99 27.71 61.64
N PRO A 514 45.21 27.37 62.09
CA PRO A 514 45.45 27.02 63.49
C PRO A 514 45.34 28.24 64.40
N PHE A 515 44.78 28.08 65.60
CA PHE A 515 44.91 29.07 66.68
C PHE A 515 46.24 28.88 67.42
N ASP A 516 46.97 29.96 67.68
CA ASP A 516 48.26 29.90 68.38
C ASP A 516 48.14 29.58 69.88
N SER A 517 46.95 29.80 70.46
CA SER A 517 46.68 29.70 71.89
C SER A 517 45.18 29.64 72.18
N ALA A 518 44.81 29.17 73.37
CA ALA A 518 43.43 29.24 73.87
C ALA A 518 42.93 30.70 74.02
N GLN A 519 43.86 31.63 74.30
CA GLN A 519 43.55 33.06 74.36
C GLN A 519 43.15 33.60 72.98
N ALA A 520 43.87 33.22 71.92
CA ALA A 520 43.50 33.59 70.56
C ALA A 520 42.12 33.07 70.21
N PHE A 521 41.83 31.78 70.43
CA PHE A 521 40.50 31.20 70.21
C PHE A 521 39.39 32.02 70.90
N ASN A 522 39.57 32.35 72.18
CA ASN A 522 38.59 33.13 72.95
C ASN A 522 38.46 34.58 72.44
N SER A 523 39.54 35.20 71.96
CA SER A 523 39.52 36.59 71.44
C SER A 523 38.69 36.78 70.16
N TYR A 524 38.49 35.72 69.36
CA TYR A 524 37.58 35.75 68.22
C TYR A 524 36.11 35.45 68.59
N GLY A 525 35.82 35.15 69.87
CA GLY A 525 34.46 34.89 70.36
C GLY A 525 33.91 33.50 70.02
N TYR A 526 34.77 32.54 69.69
CA TYR A 526 34.36 31.17 69.38
C TYR A 526 34.03 30.35 70.64
N ASP A 527 33.15 29.35 70.50
CA ASP A 527 32.71 28.47 71.58
C ASP A 527 33.40 27.10 71.48
N TRP A 528 34.09 26.69 72.55
CA TRP A 528 34.78 25.41 72.64
C TRP A 528 33.86 24.20 72.43
N ASN A 529 32.56 24.33 72.72
CA ASN A 529 31.58 23.26 72.50
C ASN A 529 31.17 23.09 71.03
N LYS A 530 31.58 24.01 70.14
CA LYS A 530 31.32 23.93 68.69
C LYS A 530 32.44 23.26 67.91
N ILE A 531 33.48 22.78 68.59
CA ILE A 531 34.60 22.08 67.95
C ILE A 531 34.14 20.68 67.50
N VAL A 532 34.34 20.39 66.22
CA VAL A 532 34.04 19.10 65.60
C VAL A 532 35.34 18.29 65.49
N THR A 533 35.36 17.10 66.07
CA THR A 533 36.46 16.15 65.83
C THR A 533 36.31 15.56 64.43
N VAL A 534 37.36 15.62 63.63
CA VAL A 534 37.42 15.06 62.27
C VAL A 534 38.55 14.04 62.15
N SER A 535 38.52 13.21 61.12
CA SER A 535 39.58 12.23 60.86
C SER A 535 40.89 12.91 60.46
N ASP A 536 42.01 12.19 60.60
CA ASP A 536 43.31 12.68 60.14
C ASP A 536 43.36 12.85 58.60
N ILE A 537 42.49 12.14 57.86
CA ILE A 537 42.32 12.32 56.41
C ILE A 537 41.70 13.69 56.10
N VAL A 538 40.69 14.12 56.86
CA VAL A 538 40.13 15.47 56.73
C VAL A 538 41.16 16.52 57.11
N MET A 539 41.92 16.29 58.18
CA MET A 539 42.99 17.21 58.61
C MET A 539 44.06 17.39 57.54
N THR A 540 44.51 16.31 56.91
CA THR A 540 45.55 16.36 55.86
C THR A 540 45.00 16.81 54.51
N GLY A 541 43.71 16.58 54.23
CA GLY A 541 43.04 16.94 52.98
C GLY A 541 42.66 18.42 52.85
N ILE A 542 42.63 19.19 53.94
CA ILE A 542 42.42 20.65 53.92
C ILE A 542 43.78 21.36 54.08
N PRO A 543 44.21 22.22 53.13
CA PRO A 543 45.49 22.94 53.22
C PRO A 543 45.64 23.78 54.48
N ASP A 544 46.86 23.95 55.01
CA ASP A 544 47.12 24.85 56.13
C ASP A 544 47.05 26.32 55.71
N GLY A 545 46.38 27.12 56.52
CA GLY A 545 46.27 28.57 56.38
C GLY A 545 47.13 29.31 57.38
N THR A 546 47.02 30.65 57.39
CA THR A 546 47.76 31.50 58.32
C THR A 546 47.30 31.29 59.76
N LEU A 547 48.26 31.32 60.69
CA LEU A 547 48.02 31.25 62.14
C LEU A 547 47.07 32.37 62.60
N LEU A 548 46.17 32.05 63.53
CA LEU A 548 45.26 32.98 64.19
C LEU A 548 45.81 33.29 65.59
N GLY A 549 46.38 34.49 65.74
CA GLY A 549 46.81 35.03 67.04
C GLY A 549 45.75 35.87 67.74
N VAL A 550 46.05 36.32 68.95
CA VAL A 550 45.12 37.12 69.78
C VAL A 550 44.67 38.38 69.03
N ARG A 551 43.35 38.58 68.97
CA ARG A 551 42.70 39.68 68.25
C ARG A 551 42.65 40.98 69.06
#